data_AF-A0A6G0HK79-F1
#
_entry.id   AF-A0A6G0HK79-F1
#
_cell.length_a   1.000
_cell.length_b   1.000
_cell.length_c   1.000
_cell.angle_alpha   90.00
_cell.angle_beta   90.00
_cell.angle_gamma   90.00
#
_symmetry.space_group_name_H-M   'P 1'
#
loop_
_entity.id
_entity.type
_entity.pdbx_description
1 polymer ?
#
loop_
_entity_poly.entity_id
_entity_poly.type
_entity_poly.pdbx_seq_one_letter_code
_entity_poly.pdbx_strand_id
1 'polypeptide(L)'
;MLPRRLLGLLGLLVLCKGQEESGAGESCDNFTDLNLSHCFIGTSLYVRLLLYTRSNLDCGRELNHHRLSSQPLFNLSLPTAFVIHGYRPTGAPPIWIDHLVHLLAEQEDMNVIVVDWNKGAANLNYFTAVTYTREAALNLTGFIVTMQEEGAPLSSVHLIGVSLGAHLAGFVGANLKGKIGRITGLDPAGPMFTSATPEERLDPADAMFVDVLHTDMNSFGLRGAHGHIDFYANGGADQPGCPKTIFAGKSYFVCDHQRSVFLYLCALNRTCSLTGYPCSSYSDFLEGRCLQCEAFKPAPCPVLGYDISRWRETLLHLRQTKVFFSTTATLPYRKLSYRVDMVTWNQYLRWGVVYIRLHSGRNFTEARIDHKLLRFEQYTSTRLLAQFDDDLQQVQKISVRINTGNVIGPRYKIRLLRIRFTPLERPERPLMCRFDIIMEENMEVAFRPLPCDSRL
;
A
#
# COMPACT_ATOMS: atom_id res chain seq x y z
N MET A 1 60.03 68.36 38.76
CA MET A 1 58.71 68.89 39.19
C MET A 1 57.63 68.17 38.40
N LEU A 2 56.62 67.62 39.08
CA LEU A 2 55.38 66.96 38.57
C LEU A 2 54.52 67.91 37.68
N PRO A 3 53.38 67.53 37.00
CA PRO A 3 52.44 66.42 37.30
C PRO A 3 51.65 65.73 36.13
N ARG A 4 50.82 64.73 36.53
CA ARG A 4 49.40 64.43 36.17
C ARG A 4 49.02 63.27 35.22
N ARG A 5 47.98 62.56 35.68
CA ARG A 5 47.43 61.24 35.33
C ARG A 5 46.27 61.32 34.33
N LEU A 6 46.06 60.24 33.56
CA LEU A 6 44.86 59.97 32.76
C LEU A 6 44.19 58.68 33.28
N LEU A 7 42.87 58.71 33.48
CA LEU A 7 42.04 57.55 33.86
C LEU A 7 40.77 57.57 32.98
N GLY A 8 40.38 56.42 32.42
CA GLY A 8 39.11 56.21 31.73
C GLY A 8 38.82 54.71 31.64
N LEU A 9 37.75 54.27 32.31
CA LEU A 9 37.39 52.90 32.69
C LEU A 9 36.93 51.99 31.52
N LEU A 10 37.39 50.73 31.51
CA LEU A 10 36.63 49.56 31.04
C LEU A 10 36.39 48.66 32.26
N GLY A 11 35.14 48.57 32.72
CA GLY A 11 34.74 47.73 33.85
C GLY A 11 34.11 46.41 33.41
N LEU A 12 34.70 45.29 33.85
CA LEU A 12 34.07 43.98 33.88
C LEU A 12 32.81 44.04 34.76
N LEU A 13 31.67 43.60 34.24
CA LEU A 13 30.50 43.23 35.02
C LEU A 13 30.27 41.73 34.87
N VAL A 14 30.74 41.00 35.88
CA VAL A 14 30.34 39.63 36.21
C VAL A 14 28.92 39.72 36.77
N LEU A 15 27.95 39.11 36.08
CA LEU A 15 26.57 38.99 36.54
C LEU A 15 26.16 37.51 36.52
N CYS A 16 25.96 37.01 37.73
CA CYS A 16 25.15 35.88 38.21
C CYS A 16 24.91 34.68 37.26
N LYS A 17 25.49 33.54 37.64
CA LYS A 17 24.96 32.21 37.34
C LYS A 17 23.50 32.12 37.80
N GLY A 18 22.58 32.26 36.86
CA GLY A 18 21.26 31.66 36.96
C GLY A 18 21.41 30.17 36.71
N GLN A 19 21.16 29.39 37.77
CA GLN A 19 21.03 27.96 37.70
C GLN A 19 19.66 27.70 37.07
N GLU A 20 19.58 27.68 35.73
CA GLU A 20 18.46 27.02 35.07
C GLU A 20 18.66 25.52 35.29
N GLU A 21 17.84 24.97 36.18
CA GLU A 21 17.57 23.54 36.26
C GLU A 21 17.12 23.09 34.87
N SER A 22 18.07 22.62 34.07
CA SER A 22 17.77 21.75 32.94
C SER A 22 17.12 20.51 33.53
N GLY A 23 15.78 20.47 33.50
CA GLY A 23 15.01 19.27 33.80
C GLY A 23 15.67 18.10 33.08
N ALA A 24 15.93 17.02 33.81
CA ALA A 24 16.41 15.77 33.26
C ALA A 24 15.37 15.26 32.25
N GLY A 25 15.49 15.68 30.99
CA GLY A 25 14.69 15.16 29.89
C GLY A 25 15.12 13.71 29.68
N GLU A 26 14.28 12.76 30.09
CA GLU A 26 14.48 11.33 29.84
C GLU A 26 14.83 11.10 28.36
N SER A 27 15.99 10.50 28.10
CA SER A 27 16.48 10.17 26.76
C SER A 27 15.51 9.24 26.01
N CYS A 28 15.21 9.55 24.75
CA CYS A 28 14.34 8.72 23.91
C CYS A 28 14.99 7.36 23.58
N ASP A 29 14.17 6.31 23.49
CA ASP A 29 14.59 4.99 23.07
C ASP A 29 14.46 4.88 21.54
N ASN A 30 15.59 4.82 20.87
CA ASN A 30 15.63 4.70 19.42
C ASN A 30 15.56 3.24 18.97
N PHE A 31 15.06 3.03 17.75
CA PHE A 31 15.13 1.75 17.06
C PHE A 31 16.57 1.24 17.00
N THR A 32 16.77 -0.06 17.21
CA THR A 32 18.11 -0.68 17.19
C THR A 32 18.74 -0.52 15.80
N ASP A 33 19.83 0.22 15.69
CA ASP A 33 20.63 0.36 14.46
C ASP A 33 21.82 -0.59 14.50
N LEU A 34 21.86 -1.53 13.57
CA LEU A 34 22.94 -2.51 13.43
C LEU A 34 23.67 -2.28 12.12
N ASN A 35 24.99 -2.50 12.13
CA ASN A 35 25.80 -2.42 10.92
C ASN A 35 25.96 -3.80 10.25
N LEU A 36 26.66 -3.82 9.11
CA LEU A 36 26.91 -5.05 8.34
C LEU A 36 27.72 -6.11 9.10
N SER A 37 28.59 -5.74 10.04
CA SER A 37 29.37 -6.74 10.80
C SER A 37 28.48 -7.55 11.73
N HIS A 38 27.48 -6.92 12.35
CA HIS A 38 26.47 -7.63 13.14
C HIS A 38 25.66 -8.59 12.26
N CYS A 39 25.30 -8.17 11.04
CA CYS A 39 24.55 -9.02 10.11
C CYS A 39 25.36 -10.25 9.65
N PHE A 40 26.68 -10.10 9.52
CA PHE A 40 27.59 -11.16 9.09
C PHE A 40 27.88 -12.17 10.19
N ILE A 41 28.19 -11.69 11.41
CA ILE A 41 28.48 -12.53 12.57
C ILE A 41 27.20 -13.20 13.09
N GLY A 42 26.06 -12.51 12.94
CA GLY A 42 24.80 -12.87 13.56
C GLY A 42 24.68 -12.29 14.97
N THR A 43 23.44 -12.03 15.37
CA THR A 43 23.08 -11.58 16.71
C THR A 43 22.04 -12.51 17.32
N SER A 44 21.99 -12.58 18.65
CA SER A 44 20.92 -13.30 19.36
C SER A 44 19.63 -12.48 19.32
N LEU A 45 18.50 -13.16 19.14
CA LEU A 45 17.19 -12.51 19.17
C LEU A 45 17.00 -11.71 20.46
N TYR A 46 16.55 -10.47 20.29
CA TYR A 46 16.10 -9.60 21.36
C TYR A 46 15.00 -8.73 20.77
N VAL A 47 13.83 -8.73 21.43
CA VAL A 47 12.65 -7.98 21.02
C VAL A 47 12.53 -6.79 21.96
N ARG A 48 12.46 -5.58 21.39
CA ARG A 48 12.15 -4.34 22.09
C ARG A 48 10.76 -3.88 21.65
N LEU A 49 10.01 -3.33 22.58
CA LEU A 49 8.68 -2.79 22.34
C LEU A 49 8.74 -1.29 22.59
N LEU A 50 8.77 -0.50 21.53
CA LEU A 50 8.89 0.96 21.61
C LEU A 50 7.50 1.58 21.52
N LEU A 51 7.03 2.17 22.62
CA LEU A 51 5.74 2.84 22.72
C LEU A 51 5.81 4.26 22.17
N TYR A 52 4.82 4.57 21.34
CA TYR A 52 4.46 5.89 20.87
C TYR A 52 2.98 6.13 21.15
N THR A 53 2.68 7.34 21.58
CA THR A 53 1.33 7.87 21.80
C THR A 53 1.28 9.28 21.22
N ARG A 54 0.10 9.90 21.20
CA ARG A 54 -0.03 11.31 20.80
C ARG A 54 0.85 12.28 21.59
N SER A 55 1.29 11.89 22.79
CA SER A 55 2.15 12.72 23.65
C SER A 55 3.65 12.63 23.32
N ASN A 56 4.09 11.59 22.59
CA ASN A 56 5.51 11.29 22.37
C ASN A 56 5.81 10.70 20.99
N LEU A 57 5.17 11.21 19.92
CA LEU A 57 5.29 10.65 18.57
C LEU A 57 6.73 10.64 18.01
N ASP A 58 7.58 11.58 18.45
CA ASP A 58 8.98 11.68 18.04
C ASP A 58 9.97 11.03 19.02
N CYS A 59 9.48 10.47 20.14
CA CYS A 59 10.33 10.02 21.24
C CYS A 59 9.79 8.69 21.81
N GLY A 60 10.16 7.59 21.17
CA GLY A 60 9.79 6.24 21.60
C GLY A 60 10.24 5.96 23.03
N ARG A 61 9.41 5.21 23.77
CA ARG A 61 9.73 4.72 25.11
C ARG A 61 9.71 3.21 25.15
N GLU A 62 10.78 2.58 25.59
CA GLU A 62 10.81 1.12 25.70
C GLU A 62 9.88 0.63 26.81
N LEU A 63 9.07 -0.38 26.49
CA LEU A 63 8.18 -1.04 27.43
C LEU A 63 8.89 -2.21 28.12
N ASN A 64 8.68 -2.32 29.42
CA ASN A 64 9.04 -3.52 30.15
C ASN A 64 8.05 -4.65 29.81
N HIS A 65 8.58 -5.81 29.40
CA HIS A 65 7.76 -6.94 28.95
C HIS A 65 6.92 -7.59 30.06
N HIS A 66 7.24 -7.33 31.34
CA HIS A 66 6.57 -7.94 32.50
C HIS A 66 5.91 -6.93 33.43
N ARG A 67 6.10 -5.62 33.18
CA ARG A 67 5.59 -4.57 34.06
C ARG A 67 5.03 -3.42 33.23
N LEU A 68 3.80 -3.58 32.76
CA LEU A 68 3.12 -2.59 31.90
C LEU A 68 3.02 -1.22 32.58
N SER A 69 2.74 -1.21 33.89
CA SER A 69 2.65 -0.01 34.73
C SER A 69 3.95 0.79 34.88
N SER A 70 5.09 0.28 34.41
CA SER A 70 6.36 1.01 34.44
C SER A 70 6.40 2.17 33.45
N GLN A 71 5.54 2.17 32.43
CA GLN A 71 5.45 3.23 31.45
C GLN A 71 4.12 4.00 31.61
N PRO A 72 4.12 5.21 32.20
CA PRO A 72 2.90 5.97 32.46
C PRO A 72 2.14 6.40 31.19
N LEU A 73 2.81 6.45 30.03
CA LEU A 73 2.16 6.76 28.76
C LEU A 73 1.35 5.57 28.20
N PHE A 74 1.59 4.35 28.68
CA PHE A 74 0.89 3.17 28.17
C PHE A 74 -0.49 3.05 28.82
N ASN A 75 -1.55 3.08 28.01
CA ASN A 75 -2.93 3.05 28.51
C ASN A 75 -3.70 1.86 27.94
N LEU A 76 -3.92 0.83 28.77
CA LEU A 76 -4.62 -0.40 28.40
C LEU A 76 -6.10 -0.21 28.02
N SER A 77 -6.69 0.94 28.35
CA SER A 77 -8.08 1.25 27.94
C SER A 77 -8.16 1.73 26.49
N LEU A 78 -7.03 2.05 25.85
CA LEU A 78 -6.97 2.48 24.45
C LEU A 78 -6.69 1.29 23.51
N PRO A 79 -7.17 1.35 22.25
CA PRO A 79 -6.73 0.43 21.20
C PRO A 79 -5.21 0.40 21.08
N THR A 80 -4.66 -0.74 20.68
CA THR A 80 -3.20 -0.91 20.54
C THR A 80 -2.84 -1.45 19.17
N ALA A 81 -2.09 -0.66 18.40
CA ALA A 81 -1.53 -1.06 17.11
C ALA A 81 -0.07 -1.46 17.27
N PHE A 82 0.28 -2.68 16.85
CA PHE A 82 1.66 -3.15 16.79
C PHE A 82 2.19 -3.04 15.37
N VAL A 83 3.34 -2.38 15.20
CA VAL A 83 4.03 -2.23 13.92
C VAL A 83 5.24 -3.16 13.91
N ILE A 84 5.21 -4.17 13.04
CA ILE A 84 6.18 -5.27 13.01
C ILE A 84 6.93 -5.24 11.68
N HIS A 85 8.22 -4.89 11.71
CA HIS A 85 9.07 -4.88 10.52
C HIS A 85 9.47 -6.29 10.07
N GLY A 86 10.07 -6.40 8.88
CA GLY A 86 10.54 -7.65 8.30
C GLY A 86 12.06 -7.85 8.35
N TYR A 87 12.56 -8.66 7.43
CA TYR A 87 13.98 -8.99 7.25
C TYR A 87 14.88 -7.75 7.04
N ARG A 88 16.05 -7.69 7.68
CA ARG A 88 16.95 -6.51 7.70
C ARG A 88 18.40 -6.87 7.34
N PRO A 89 18.72 -7.25 6.10
CA PRO A 89 20.07 -7.74 5.74
C PRO A 89 21.20 -6.71 5.92
N THR A 90 20.87 -5.44 6.20
CA THR A 90 21.83 -4.37 6.47
C THR A 90 21.81 -3.86 7.90
N GLY A 91 20.87 -4.34 8.74
CA GLY A 91 20.73 -3.92 10.13
C GLY A 91 20.21 -2.48 10.35
N ALA A 92 20.20 -1.63 9.32
CA ALA A 92 19.64 -0.28 9.43
C ALA A 92 18.16 -0.29 9.89
N PRO A 93 17.63 0.80 10.48
CA PRO A 93 16.20 0.98 10.76
C PRO A 93 15.34 1.13 9.49
N PRO A 94 14.04 0.76 9.51
CA PRO A 94 13.13 1.04 8.40
C PRO A 94 12.77 2.53 8.31
N ILE A 95 12.96 3.13 7.13
CA ILE A 95 12.74 4.57 6.89
C ILE A 95 11.28 5.04 7.01
N TRP A 96 10.34 4.11 7.16
CA TRP A 96 8.90 4.38 7.14
C TRP A 96 8.25 4.31 8.52
N ILE A 97 8.98 3.88 9.56
CA ILE A 97 8.42 3.67 10.91
C ILE A 97 7.82 4.96 11.45
N ASP A 98 8.58 6.06 11.42
CA ASP A 98 8.14 7.33 11.99
C ASP A 98 6.87 7.84 11.31
N HIS A 99 6.81 7.79 9.97
CA HIS A 99 5.61 8.15 9.22
C HIS A 99 4.41 7.26 9.56
N LEU A 100 4.63 5.95 9.72
CA LEU A 100 3.55 5.03 10.05
C LEU A 100 3.02 5.29 11.47
N VAL A 101 3.90 5.53 12.44
CA VAL A 101 3.55 5.86 13.82
C VAL A 101 2.67 7.12 13.86
N HIS A 102 3.12 8.19 13.21
CA HIS A 102 2.38 9.45 13.14
C HIS A 102 0.99 9.25 12.52
N LEU A 103 0.92 8.60 11.35
CA LEU A 103 -0.33 8.41 10.64
C LEU A 103 -1.31 7.48 11.37
N LEU A 104 -0.83 6.52 12.16
CA LEU A 104 -1.68 5.68 13.00
C LEU A 104 -2.28 6.47 14.17
N ALA A 105 -1.46 7.27 14.87
CA ALA A 105 -1.91 8.11 15.98
C ALA A 105 -2.90 9.21 15.55
N GLU A 106 -2.91 9.56 14.25
CA GLU A 106 -3.91 10.44 13.65
C GLU A 106 -5.27 9.77 13.39
N GLN A 107 -5.34 8.43 13.32
CA GLN A 107 -6.61 7.73 13.04
C GLN A 107 -7.56 7.77 14.25
N GLU A 108 -7.03 7.47 15.42
CA GLU A 108 -7.73 7.52 16.71
C GLU A 108 -6.72 7.65 17.86
N ASP A 109 -7.19 7.85 19.08
CA ASP A 109 -6.31 7.86 20.26
C ASP A 109 -5.96 6.42 20.64
N MET A 110 -4.69 6.04 20.52
CA MET A 110 -4.22 4.66 20.63
C MET A 110 -2.81 4.57 21.18
N ASN A 111 -2.44 3.38 21.64
CA ASN A 111 -1.04 2.99 21.81
C ASN A 111 -0.50 2.49 20.48
N VAL A 112 0.61 3.06 19.99
CA VAL A 112 1.35 2.51 18.84
C VAL A 112 2.65 1.90 19.36
N ILE A 113 2.81 0.59 19.18
CA ILE A 113 3.99 -0.14 19.65
C ILE A 113 4.79 -0.63 18.44
N VAL A 114 5.99 -0.09 18.26
CA VAL A 114 6.94 -0.61 17.28
C VAL A 114 7.66 -1.81 17.87
N VAL A 115 7.53 -2.96 17.20
CA VAL A 115 8.19 -4.21 17.58
C VAL A 115 9.55 -4.27 16.90
N ASP A 116 10.58 -3.84 17.61
CA ASP A 116 11.96 -3.89 17.17
C ASP A 116 12.57 -5.24 17.54
N TRP A 117 12.55 -6.16 16.57
CA TRP A 117 13.22 -7.45 16.65
C TRP A 117 14.46 -7.48 15.76
N ASN A 118 15.09 -6.31 15.53
CA ASN A 118 16.14 -6.16 14.53
C ASN A 118 17.37 -7.03 14.82
N LYS A 119 17.66 -7.35 16.09
CA LYS A 119 18.70 -8.33 16.46
C LYS A 119 18.38 -9.77 16.01
N GLY A 120 17.14 -10.11 15.70
CA GLY A 120 16.79 -11.36 15.01
C GLY A 120 16.68 -11.18 13.49
N ALA A 121 16.15 -10.04 13.04
CA ALA A 121 15.89 -9.79 11.62
C ALA A 121 17.16 -9.47 10.80
N ALA A 122 18.20 -8.95 11.45
CA ALA A 122 19.44 -8.51 10.83
C ALA A 122 20.46 -9.64 10.74
N ASN A 123 20.30 -10.48 9.72
CA ASN A 123 21.16 -11.64 9.51
C ASN A 123 21.38 -11.87 8.01
N LEU A 124 22.60 -12.19 7.56
CA LEU A 124 22.82 -12.57 6.16
C LEU A 124 22.20 -13.93 5.81
N ASN A 125 22.05 -14.81 6.80
CA ASN A 125 21.32 -16.05 6.67
C ASN A 125 19.81 -15.81 6.85
N TYR A 126 19.08 -15.75 5.74
CA TYR A 126 17.62 -15.57 5.74
C TYR A 126 16.88 -16.63 6.56
N PHE A 127 17.33 -17.89 6.56
CA PHE A 127 16.67 -18.97 7.30
C PHE A 127 16.71 -18.73 8.82
N THR A 128 17.79 -18.15 9.33
CA THR A 128 17.89 -17.77 10.75
C THR A 128 16.86 -16.70 11.10
N ALA A 129 16.70 -15.68 10.24
CA ALA A 129 15.68 -14.66 10.44
C ALA A 129 14.26 -15.25 10.38
N VAL A 130 14.01 -16.22 9.49
CA VAL A 130 12.75 -16.98 9.44
C VAL A 130 12.50 -17.72 10.75
N THR A 131 13.47 -18.46 11.29
CA THR A 131 13.32 -19.14 12.58
C THR A 131 12.98 -18.16 13.71
N TYR A 132 13.67 -17.03 13.77
CA TYR A 132 13.43 -16.02 14.79
C TYR A 132 12.05 -15.36 14.72
N THR A 133 11.33 -15.44 13.59
CA THR A 133 9.93 -14.96 13.55
C THR A 133 9.04 -15.69 14.55
N ARG A 134 9.22 -17.00 14.74
CA ARG A 134 8.43 -17.79 15.69
C ARG A 134 8.78 -17.46 17.13
N GLU A 135 10.07 -17.34 17.43
CA GLU A 135 10.55 -16.98 18.77
C GLU A 135 10.12 -15.56 19.16
N ALA A 136 10.21 -14.60 18.24
CA ALA A 136 9.74 -13.24 18.44
C ALA A 136 8.22 -13.18 18.60
N ALA A 137 7.47 -14.01 17.87
CA ALA A 137 6.03 -14.16 18.06
C ALA A 137 5.67 -14.71 19.45
N LEU A 138 6.42 -15.68 20.00
CA LEU A 138 6.21 -16.17 21.36
C LEU A 138 6.44 -15.07 22.41
N ASN A 139 7.51 -14.28 22.25
CA ASN A 139 7.79 -13.13 23.11
C ASN A 139 6.63 -12.11 23.06
N LEU A 140 6.19 -11.71 21.86
CA LEU A 140 5.10 -10.76 21.68
C LEU A 140 3.75 -11.30 22.16
N THR A 141 3.50 -12.60 22.00
CA THR A 141 2.32 -13.29 22.56
C THR A 141 2.29 -13.14 24.07
N GLY A 142 3.41 -13.39 24.76
CA GLY A 142 3.50 -13.24 26.21
C GLY A 142 3.12 -11.83 26.67
N PHE A 143 3.62 -10.80 25.98
CA PHE A 143 3.28 -9.41 26.28
C PHE A 143 1.78 -9.13 26.10
N ILE A 144 1.18 -9.57 24.99
CA ILE A 144 -0.26 -9.37 24.72
C ILE A 144 -1.14 -10.14 25.71
N VAL A 145 -0.71 -11.33 26.16
CA VAL A 145 -1.41 -12.06 27.24
C VAL A 145 -1.40 -11.23 28.53
N THR A 146 -0.27 -10.63 28.91
CA THR A 146 -0.22 -9.74 30.08
C THR A 146 -1.14 -8.53 29.92
N MET A 147 -1.18 -7.91 28.73
CA MET A 147 -2.14 -6.84 28.45
C MET A 147 -3.60 -7.30 28.65
N GLN A 148 -3.92 -8.52 28.19
CA GLN A 148 -5.25 -9.09 28.33
C GLN A 148 -5.62 -9.36 29.79
N GLU A 149 -4.69 -9.91 30.56
CA GLU A 149 -4.86 -10.17 31.99
C GLU A 149 -5.06 -8.87 32.79
N GLU A 150 -4.41 -7.78 32.36
CA GLU A 150 -4.56 -6.44 32.95
C GLU A 150 -5.76 -5.64 32.37
N GLY A 151 -6.58 -6.27 31.50
CA GLY A 151 -7.90 -5.75 31.11
C GLY A 151 -8.04 -5.25 29.67
N ALA A 152 -6.98 -5.28 28.84
CA ALA A 152 -7.09 -4.91 27.43
C ALA A 152 -7.78 -6.03 26.61
N PRO A 153 -8.89 -5.77 25.91
CA PRO A 153 -9.53 -6.80 25.11
C PRO A 153 -8.70 -7.12 23.85
N LEU A 154 -8.48 -8.40 23.54
CA LEU A 154 -7.74 -8.82 22.33
C LEU A 154 -8.35 -8.27 21.03
N SER A 155 -9.67 -8.02 21.02
CA SER A 155 -10.38 -7.40 19.90
C SER A 155 -9.98 -5.95 19.62
N SER A 156 -9.31 -5.27 20.56
CA SER A 156 -8.74 -3.92 20.40
C SER A 156 -7.30 -3.91 19.90
N VAL A 157 -6.70 -5.09 19.68
CA VAL A 157 -5.34 -5.22 19.17
C VAL A 157 -5.35 -5.30 17.64
N HIS A 158 -4.51 -4.50 17.01
CA HIS A 158 -4.24 -4.53 15.57
C HIS A 158 -2.75 -4.79 15.32
N LEU A 159 -2.42 -5.89 14.65
CA LEU A 159 -1.03 -6.19 14.25
C LEU A 159 -0.83 -5.80 12.79
N ILE A 160 0.15 -4.95 12.51
CA ILE A 160 0.54 -4.51 11.15
C ILE A 160 1.93 -5.08 10.87
N GLY A 161 1.98 -6.13 10.07
CA GLY A 161 3.22 -6.84 9.78
C GLY A 161 3.71 -6.62 8.35
N VAL A 162 4.98 -6.27 8.18
CA VAL A 162 5.62 -6.12 6.87
C VAL A 162 6.53 -7.30 6.59
N SER A 163 6.41 -7.95 5.42
CA SER A 163 7.30 -9.05 5.03
C SER A 163 7.29 -10.20 6.04
N LEU A 164 8.45 -10.59 6.60
CA LEU A 164 8.54 -11.57 7.70
C LEU A 164 7.70 -11.16 8.93
N GLY A 165 7.51 -9.86 9.15
CA GLY A 165 6.67 -9.35 10.23
C GLY A 165 5.20 -9.72 10.07
N ALA A 166 4.72 -9.97 8.85
CA ALA A 166 3.36 -10.45 8.60
C ALA A 166 3.14 -11.87 9.12
N HIS A 167 4.15 -12.74 8.99
CA HIS A 167 4.11 -14.10 9.55
C HIS A 167 4.28 -14.10 11.06
N LEU A 168 5.14 -13.23 11.59
CA LEU A 168 5.23 -13.01 13.04
C LEU A 168 3.86 -12.61 13.61
N ALA A 169 3.15 -11.67 12.97
CA ALA A 169 1.80 -11.29 13.34
C ALA A 169 0.81 -12.46 13.26
N GLY A 170 0.86 -13.26 12.19
CA GLY A 170 0.07 -14.49 12.05
C GLY A 170 0.31 -15.47 13.19
N PHE A 171 1.57 -15.74 13.53
CA PHE A 171 1.92 -16.63 14.64
C PHE A 171 1.43 -16.14 16.00
N VAL A 172 1.47 -14.83 16.27
CA VAL A 172 0.86 -14.24 17.47
C VAL A 172 -0.65 -14.48 17.47
N GLY A 173 -1.31 -14.25 16.35
CA GLY A 173 -2.73 -14.50 16.16
C GLY A 173 -3.13 -15.95 16.41
N ALA A 174 -2.39 -16.90 15.82
CA ALA A 174 -2.56 -18.34 15.99
C ALA A 174 -2.38 -18.76 17.47
N ASN A 175 -1.32 -18.27 18.14
CA ASN A 175 -1.08 -18.54 19.56
C ASN A 175 -2.24 -18.06 20.45
N LEU A 176 -2.90 -16.97 20.05
CA LEU A 176 -4.07 -16.38 20.71
C LEU A 176 -5.40 -16.88 20.13
N LYS A 177 -5.37 -17.98 19.38
CA LYS A 177 -6.55 -18.69 18.86
C LYS A 177 -7.45 -17.82 17.98
N GLY A 178 -6.86 -16.94 17.18
CA GLY A 178 -7.61 -16.08 16.25
C GLY A 178 -8.37 -14.95 16.91
N LYS A 179 -8.13 -14.67 18.20
CA LYS A 179 -8.90 -13.67 18.98
C LYS A 179 -8.40 -12.23 18.84
N ILE A 180 -7.27 -12.03 18.15
CA ILE A 180 -6.76 -10.69 17.82
C ILE A 180 -7.79 -9.96 16.96
N GLY A 181 -8.00 -8.67 17.22
CA GLY A 181 -8.99 -7.86 16.52
C GLY A 181 -8.76 -7.75 15.02
N ARG A 182 -7.52 -7.43 14.62
CA ARG A 182 -7.13 -7.35 13.20
C ARG A 182 -5.65 -7.69 12.98
N ILE A 183 -5.35 -8.33 11.85
CA ILE A 183 -3.99 -8.39 11.28
C ILE A 183 -4.01 -7.75 9.89
N THR A 184 -3.09 -6.82 9.64
CA THR A 184 -2.81 -6.30 8.29
C THR A 184 -1.44 -6.80 7.84
N GLY A 185 -1.41 -7.60 6.76
CA GLY A 185 -0.19 -8.11 6.14
C GLY A 185 0.25 -7.23 4.97
N LEU A 186 1.37 -6.54 5.09
CA LEU A 186 1.96 -5.73 4.04
C LEU A 186 3.06 -6.53 3.34
N ASP A 187 2.71 -7.07 2.17
CA ASP A 187 3.51 -7.97 1.33
C ASP A 187 4.19 -9.09 2.14
N PRO A 188 3.41 -10.06 2.69
CA PRO A 188 3.95 -11.16 3.47
C PRO A 188 5.05 -11.90 2.70
N ALA A 189 6.11 -12.36 3.36
CA ALA A 189 7.26 -12.93 2.65
C ALA A 189 6.96 -14.31 2.03
N GLY A 190 7.25 -14.50 0.74
CA GLY A 190 7.08 -15.76 0.04
C GLY A 190 8.13 -16.84 0.36
N PRO A 191 9.44 -16.53 0.36
CA PRO A 191 10.47 -17.54 0.61
C PRO A 191 10.32 -18.19 1.99
N MET A 192 10.33 -19.53 2.03
CA MET A 192 10.00 -20.40 3.18
C MET A 192 8.52 -20.51 3.56
N PHE A 193 7.64 -19.66 3.04
CA PHE A 193 6.20 -19.67 3.38
C PHE A 193 5.29 -20.09 2.23
N THR A 194 5.78 -20.08 0.99
CA THR A 194 4.98 -20.41 -0.22
C THR A 194 4.40 -21.82 -0.19
N SER A 195 5.13 -22.78 0.37
CA SER A 195 4.68 -24.18 0.51
C SER A 195 4.29 -24.54 1.94
N ALA A 196 4.26 -23.55 2.83
CA ALA A 196 3.96 -23.74 4.24
C ALA A 196 2.46 -23.96 4.45
N THR A 197 2.10 -24.77 5.45
CA THR A 197 0.69 -24.98 5.81
C THR A 197 0.09 -23.71 6.44
N PRO A 198 -1.24 -23.57 6.51
CA PRO A 198 -1.87 -22.41 7.18
C PRO A 198 -1.29 -22.10 8.57
N GLU A 199 -0.94 -23.11 9.36
CA GLU A 199 -0.37 -22.99 10.70
C GLU A 199 1.09 -22.49 10.72
N GLU A 200 1.73 -22.46 9.55
CA GLU A 200 3.13 -22.12 9.36
C GLU A 200 3.35 -20.77 8.66
N ARG A 201 2.29 -20.02 8.38
CA ARG A 201 2.33 -18.69 7.76
C ARG A 201 1.17 -17.83 8.28
N LEU A 202 1.00 -16.65 7.68
CA LEU A 202 -0.18 -15.83 7.90
C LEU A 202 -1.39 -16.48 7.21
N ASP A 203 -2.51 -16.53 7.91
CA ASP A 203 -3.77 -17.12 7.45
C ASP A 203 -4.99 -16.32 7.96
N PRO A 204 -6.15 -16.34 7.26
CA PRO A 204 -7.34 -15.66 7.74
C PRO A 204 -7.80 -16.09 9.15
N ALA A 205 -7.49 -17.31 9.59
CA ALA A 205 -7.84 -17.80 10.92
C ALA A 205 -7.05 -17.13 12.07
N ASP A 206 -5.98 -16.41 11.78
CA ASP A 206 -5.08 -15.83 12.80
C ASP A 206 -5.68 -14.63 13.53
N ALA A 207 -6.76 -14.03 13.01
CA ALA A 207 -7.45 -12.93 13.68
C ALA A 207 -8.93 -12.89 13.32
N MET A 208 -9.69 -12.11 14.10
CA MET A 208 -11.10 -11.82 13.80
C MET A 208 -11.29 -11.08 12.47
N PHE A 209 -10.23 -10.48 11.92
CA PHE A 209 -10.18 -9.95 10.56
C PHE A 209 -8.73 -9.88 10.09
N VAL A 210 -8.50 -10.21 8.82
CA VAL A 210 -7.17 -10.22 8.21
C VAL A 210 -7.27 -9.56 6.83
N ASP A 211 -6.51 -8.52 6.60
CA ASP A 211 -6.38 -7.87 5.29
C ASP A 211 -4.93 -7.91 4.82
N VAL A 212 -4.72 -8.24 3.55
CA VAL A 212 -3.38 -8.42 2.98
C VAL A 212 -3.21 -7.56 1.75
N LEU A 213 -2.09 -6.87 1.64
CA LEU A 213 -1.69 -6.11 0.45
C LEU A 213 -0.49 -6.79 -0.21
N HIS A 214 -0.66 -7.18 -1.46
CA HIS A 214 0.34 -7.84 -2.29
C HIS A 214 0.96 -6.85 -3.27
N THR A 215 2.30 -6.79 -3.28
CA THR A 215 3.06 -5.92 -4.18
C THR A 215 4.28 -6.57 -4.82
N ASP A 216 4.69 -7.78 -4.42
CA ASP A 216 5.90 -8.42 -4.97
C ASP A 216 5.82 -9.96 -5.07
N MET A 217 4.64 -10.52 -5.40
CA MET A 217 4.42 -11.98 -5.42
C MET A 217 5.28 -12.76 -6.43
N ASN A 218 5.87 -12.10 -7.43
CA ASN A 218 6.78 -12.71 -8.39
C ASN A 218 8.22 -12.82 -7.87
N SER A 219 8.56 -12.13 -6.77
CA SER A 219 9.86 -12.19 -6.11
C SER A 219 9.74 -12.48 -4.60
N PHE A 220 9.63 -11.47 -3.74
CA PHE A 220 9.70 -11.64 -2.29
C PHE A 220 8.36 -11.82 -1.59
N GLY A 221 7.26 -11.45 -2.22
CA GLY A 221 5.90 -11.57 -1.69
C GLY A 221 5.32 -12.99 -1.77
N LEU A 222 4.42 -13.31 -0.85
CA LEU A 222 3.75 -14.59 -0.75
C LEU A 222 2.59 -14.68 -1.75
N ARG A 223 2.66 -15.66 -2.65
CA ARG A 223 1.62 -15.89 -3.65
C ARG A 223 0.34 -16.44 -3.03
N GLY A 224 -0.80 -16.04 -3.59
CA GLY A 224 -2.11 -16.57 -3.20
C GLY A 224 -2.91 -15.57 -2.38
N ALA A 225 -3.94 -16.06 -1.70
CA ALA A 225 -4.79 -15.26 -0.84
C ALA A 225 -4.65 -15.75 0.60
N HIS A 226 -4.36 -14.83 1.51
CA HIS A 226 -3.98 -15.10 2.90
C HIS A 226 -4.73 -14.23 3.90
N GLY A 227 -5.69 -13.44 3.43
CA GLY A 227 -6.61 -12.67 4.28
C GLY A 227 -8.08 -12.99 4.01
N HIS A 228 -8.95 -12.35 4.78
CA HIS A 228 -10.36 -12.22 4.46
C HIS A 228 -10.56 -11.34 3.21
N ILE A 229 -9.66 -10.37 3.03
CA ILE A 229 -9.50 -9.62 1.80
C ILE A 229 -8.02 -9.53 1.42
N ASP A 230 -7.74 -9.75 0.14
CA ASP A 230 -6.42 -9.64 -0.46
C ASP A 230 -6.46 -8.59 -1.57
N PHE A 231 -5.71 -7.51 -1.36
CA PHE A 231 -5.52 -6.41 -2.28
C PHE A 231 -4.29 -6.68 -3.15
N TYR A 232 -4.46 -6.65 -4.47
CA TYR A 232 -3.38 -6.87 -5.44
C TYR A 232 -3.13 -5.59 -6.24
N ALA A 233 -2.17 -4.78 -5.77
CA ALA A 233 -1.79 -3.55 -6.44
C ALA A 233 -1.01 -3.87 -7.72
N ASN A 234 -1.48 -3.39 -8.87
CA ASN A 234 -0.87 -3.67 -10.19
C ASN A 234 -0.74 -5.17 -10.48
N GLY A 235 -1.68 -5.98 -9.97
CA GLY A 235 -1.63 -7.45 -10.06
C GLY A 235 -0.84 -8.13 -8.94
N GLY A 236 -0.25 -7.34 -8.04
CA GLY A 236 0.57 -7.79 -6.90
C GLY A 236 1.95 -8.32 -7.30
N ALA A 237 2.46 -7.87 -8.45
CA ALA A 237 3.78 -8.18 -8.98
C ALA A 237 4.51 -6.86 -9.27
N ASP A 238 4.97 -6.61 -10.50
CA ASP A 238 5.79 -5.42 -10.79
C ASP A 238 5.04 -4.09 -10.59
N GLN A 239 5.59 -3.23 -9.72
CA GLN A 239 5.01 -1.94 -9.36
C GLN A 239 5.54 -0.82 -10.28
N PRO A 240 4.69 0.12 -10.72
CA PRO A 240 5.12 1.27 -11.49
C PRO A 240 6.24 2.06 -10.78
N GLY A 241 7.25 2.46 -11.54
CA GLY A 241 8.42 3.21 -11.03
C GLY A 241 9.53 2.35 -10.43
N CYS A 242 9.29 1.06 -10.20
CA CYS A 242 10.34 0.15 -9.76
C CYS A 242 11.21 -0.32 -10.94
N PRO A 243 12.51 -0.59 -10.72
CA PRO A 243 13.38 -1.07 -11.78
C PRO A 243 12.84 -2.38 -12.37
N LYS A 244 13.01 -2.60 -13.68
CA LYS A 244 12.52 -3.81 -14.37
C LYS A 244 13.61 -4.85 -14.67
N THR A 245 14.84 -4.58 -14.26
CA THR A 245 15.99 -5.43 -14.59
C THR A 245 16.77 -5.83 -13.35
N ILE A 246 17.12 -7.11 -13.26
CA ILE A 246 18.00 -7.67 -12.22
C ILE A 246 19.35 -6.95 -12.10
N PHE A 247 19.82 -6.29 -13.17
CA PHE A 247 21.05 -5.48 -13.16
C PHE A 247 20.98 -4.23 -12.26
N ALA A 248 19.77 -3.82 -11.84
CA ALA A 248 19.59 -2.76 -10.84
C ALA A 248 19.85 -3.25 -9.40
N GLY A 249 20.28 -4.51 -9.23
CA GLY A 249 20.73 -5.08 -7.96
C GLY A 249 19.62 -5.11 -6.92
N LYS A 250 19.95 -4.76 -5.67
CA LYS A 250 19.01 -4.79 -4.54
C LYS A 250 17.78 -3.90 -4.77
N SER A 251 17.92 -2.80 -5.49
CA SER A 251 16.80 -1.88 -5.77
C SER A 251 15.75 -2.48 -6.70
N TYR A 252 16.10 -3.47 -7.53
CA TYR A 252 15.14 -4.20 -8.36
C TYR A 252 14.12 -4.93 -7.49
N PHE A 253 14.59 -5.76 -6.56
CA PHE A 253 13.72 -6.62 -5.77
C PHE A 253 13.10 -5.94 -4.53
N VAL A 254 13.77 -4.92 -3.97
CA VAL A 254 13.27 -4.26 -2.73
C VAL A 254 12.21 -3.20 -3.03
N CYS A 255 12.21 -2.61 -4.24
CA CYS A 255 11.29 -1.52 -4.57
C CYS A 255 9.83 -1.99 -4.58
N ASP A 256 9.54 -3.09 -5.28
CA ASP A 256 8.20 -3.67 -5.36
C ASP A 256 7.71 -4.07 -3.96
N HIS A 257 8.57 -4.75 -3.20
CA HIS A 257 8.27 -5.19 -1.85
C HIS A 257 7.96 -4.04 -0.88
N GLN A 258 8.69 -2.92 -0.99
CA GLN A 258 8.44 -1.72 -0.18
C GLN A 258 7.20 -0.93 -0.62
N ARG A 259 6.67 -1.17 -1.84
CA ARG A 259 5.50 -0.46 -2.34
C ARG A 259 4.28 -0.68 -1.44
N SER A 260 4.13 -1.87 -0.85
CA SER A 260 3.05 -2.17 0.10
C SER A 260 2.97 -1.14 1.24
N VAL A 261 4.11 -0.81 1.84
CA VAL A 261 4.19 0.18 2.91
C VAL A 261 3.81 1.56 2.41
N PHE A 262 4.33 2.00 1.26
CA PHE A 262 4.02 3.33 0.74
C PHE A 262 2.55 3.49 0.30
N LEU A 263 1.93 2.44 -0.23
CA LEU A 263 0.50 2.44 -0.54
C LEU A 263 -0.34 2.48 0.74
N TYR A 264 0.05 1.74 1.78
CA TYR A 264 -0.62 1.77 3.08
C TYR A 264 -0.50 3.15 3.75
N LEU A 265 0.70 3.76 3.80
CA LEU A 265 0.92 5.12 4.30
C LEU A 265 0.05 6.14 3.55
N CYS A 266 0.00 6.04 2.23
CA CYS A 266 -0.81 6.92 1.40
C CYS A 266 -2.31 6.80 1.71
N ALA A 267 -2.79 5.58 1.96
CA ALA A 267 -4.16 5.30 2.36
C ALA A 267 -4.49 5.82 3.77
N LEU A 268 -3.59 5.63 4.75
CA LEU A 268 -3.74 6.19 6.11
C LEU A 268 -3.83 7.71 6.09
N ASN A 269 -2.98 8.36 5.31
CA ASN A 269 -2.95 9.82 5.14
C ASN A 269 -4.13 10.35 4.29
N ARG A 270 -4.98 9.48 3.74
CA ARG A 270 -6.12 9.84 2.86
C ARG A 270 -5.72 10.66 1.62
N THR A 271 -4.44 10.68 1.29
CA THR A 271 -3.90 11.35 0.08
C THR A 271 -4.27 10.57 -1.19
N CYS A 272 -4.49 9.26 -1.04
CA CYS A 272 -5.04 8.41 -2.09
C CYS A 272 -6.25 7.61 -1.61
N SER A 273 -7.11 7.29 -2.57
CA SER A 273 -8.22 6.35 -2.42
C SER A 273 -7.94 5.20 -3.37
N LEU A 274 -7.54 4.07 -2.82
CA LEU A 274 -7.12 2.88 -3.56
C LEU A 274 -8.25 1.85 -3.56
N THR A 275 -9.22 2.08 -4.44
CA THR A 275 -10.42 1.26 -4.57
C THR A 275 -10.10 -0.09 -5.22
N GLY A 276 -10.33 -1.17 -4.49
CA GLY A 276 -10.16 -2.54 -4.96
C GLY A 276 -11.43 -3.07 -5.62
N TYR A 277 -11.26 -3.65 -6.81
CA TYR A 277 -12.34 -4.28 -7.58
C TYR A 277 -12.31 -5.81 -7.44
N PRO A 278 -13.37 -6.46 -6.92
CA PRO A 278 -13.43 -7.91 -6.79
C PRO A 278 -13.35 -8.59 -8.15
N CYS A 279 -12.38 -9.48 -8.33
CA CYS A 279 -12.20 -10.17 -9.60
C CYS A 279 -11.54 -11.54 -9.42
N SER A 280 -11.72 -12.43 -10.40
CA SER A 280 -11.07 -13.75 -10.42
C SER A 280 -9.57 -13.67 -10.70
N SER A 281 -9.15 -12.72 -11.53
CA SER A 281 -7.76 -12.53 -11.93
C SER A 281 -7.46 -11.08 -12.30
N TYR A 282 -6.18 -10.69 -12.27
CA TYR A 282 -5.76 -9.37 -12.74
C TYR A 282 -6.01 -9.17 -14.24
N SER A 283 -5.93 -10.23 -15.05
CA SER A 283 -6.25 -10.18 -16.48
C SER A 283 -7.72 -9.84 -16.70
N ASP A 284 -8.64 -10.46 -15.97
CA ASP A 284 -10.08 -10.16 -16.05
C ASP A 284 -10.38 -8.72 -15.62
N PHE A 285 -9.63 -8.21 -14.63
CA PHE A 285 -9.71 -6.81 -14.19
C PHE A 285 -9.27 -5.85 -15.31
N LEU A 286 -8.11 -6.07 -15.93
CA LEU A 286 -7.61 -5.26 -17.06
C LEU A 286 -8.51 -5.35 -18.30
N GLU A 287 -9.18 -6.48 -18.51
CA GLU A 287 -10.19 -6.66 -19.56
C GLU A 287 -11.54 -5.98 -19.22
N GLY A 288 -11.64 -5.29 -18.08
CA GLY A 288 -12.83 -4.53 -17.70
C GLY A 288 -14.05 -5.38 -17.32
N ARG A 289 -13.84 -6.64 -16.93
CA ARG A 289 -14.92 -7.57 -16.56
C ARG A 289 -15.49 -7.32 -15.15
N CYS A 290 -14.70 -6.71 -14.28
CA CYS A 290 -14.94 -6.64 -12.84
C CYS A 290 -15.07 -5.20 -12.29
N LEU A 291 -15.65 -4.27 -13.06
CA LEU A 291 -15.64 -2.83 -12.72
C LEU A 291 -16.77 -2.41 -11.76
N GLN A 292 -17.38 -3.35 -11.06
CA GLN A 292 -18.52 -3.15 -10.15
C GLN A 292 -18.36 -4.05 -8.93
N CYS A 293 -18.88 -3.58 -7.78
CA CYS A 293 -18.76 -4.28 -6.49
C CYS A 293 -20.14 -4.68 -5.97
N GLU A 294 -20.87 -5.42 -6.79
CA GLU A 294 -22.25 -5.85 -6.51
C GLU A 294 -22.38 -6.58 -5.16
N ALA A 295 -21.41 -7.45 -4.85
CA ALA A 295 -21.37 -8.21 -3.60
C ALA A 295 -21.31 -7.33 -2.33
N PHE A 296 -20.93 -6.06 -2.46
CA PHE A 296 -20.77 -5.12 -1.35
C PHE A 296 -21.93 -4.13 -1.21
N LYS A 297 -22.92 -4.15 -2.12
CA LYS A 297 -24.05 -3.22 -2.04
C LYS A 297 -24.80 -3.37 -0.71
N PRO A 298 -25.26 -2.26 -0.09
CA PRO A 298 -25.25 -0.88 -0.61
C PRO A 298 -23.92 -0.13 -0.44
N ALA A 299 -22.91 -0.72 0.21
CA ALA A 299 -21.60 -0.11 0.33
C ALA A 299 -20.89 -0.03 -1.04
N PRO A 300 -20.01 0.98 -1.24
CA PRO A 300 -19.16 1.02 -2.43
C PRO A 300 -18.10 -0.10 -2.39
N CYS A 301 -17.32 -0.20 -3.44
CA CYS A 301 -16.16 -1.09 -3.50
C CYS A 301 -15.23 -0.93 -2.27
N PRO A 302 -14.63 -2.03 -1.77
CA PRO A 302 -13.60 -1.97 -0.74
C PRO A 302 -12.45 -1.02 -1.12
N VAL A 303 -11.99 -0.23 -0.17
CA VAL A 303 -10.86 0.68 -0.33
C VAL A 303 -9.76 0.25 0.64
N LEU A 304 -8.52 0.15 0.17
CA LEU A 304 -7.37 -0.10 1.04
C LEU A 304 -7.25 1.05 2.04
N GLY A 305 -7.08 0.75 3.34
CA GLY A 305 -6.89 1.77 4.36
C GLY A 305 -7.13 1.27 5.79
N TYR A 306 -7.20 2.22 6.73
CA TYR A 306 -7.40 1.89 8.15
C TYR A 306 -8.82 1.44 8.47
N ASP A 307 -9.83 2.14 7.96
CA ASP A 307 -11.24 1.82 8.26
C ASP A 307 -11.78 0.78 7.28
N ILE A 308 -11.92 -0.46 7.77
CA ILE A 308 -12.52 -1.58 7.04
C ILE A 308 -13.89 -1.98 7.60
N SER A 309 -14.39 -1.25 8.61
CA SER A 309 -15.61 -1.59 9.36
C SER A 309 -16.82 -1.75 8.44
N ARG A 310 -16.90 -0.88 7.43
CA ARG A 310 -17.96 -0.87 6.42
C ARG A 310 -18.12 -2.18 5.65
N TRP A 311 -17.03 -2.92 5.42
CA TRP A 311 -17.03 -4.13 4.60
C TRP A 311 -16.85 -5.41 5.42
N ARG A 312 -16.56 -5.29 6.72
CA ARG A 312 -16.15 -6.41 7.58
C ARG A 312 -17.11 -7.59 7.51
N GLU A 313 -18.39 -7.37 7.79
CA GLU A 313 -19.40 -8.45 7.82
C GLU A 313 -19.52 -9.15 6.46
N THR A 314 -19.55 -8.39 5.37
CA THR A 314 -19.60 -8.94 4.01
C THR A 314 -18.35 -9.77 3.70
N LEU A 315 -17.16 -9.27 4.07
CA LEU A 315 -15.90 -9.98 3.84
C LEU A 315 -15.80 -11.27 4.65
N LEU A 316 -16.24 -11.26 5.91
CA LEU A 316 -16.31 -12.46 6.74
C LEU A 316 -17.27 -13.50 6.14
N HIS A 317 -18.43 -13.06 5.62
CA HIS A 317 -19.38 -13.95 4.95
C HIS A 317 -18.80 -14.56 3.66
N LEU A 318 -18.09 -13.76 2.86
CA LEU A 318 -17.40 -14.21 1.65
C LEU A 318 -16.18 -15.10 1.94
N ARG A 319 -15.72 -15.13 3.20
CA ARG A 319 -14.54 -15.84 3.73
C ARG A 319 -13.21 -15.31 3.19
N GLN A 320 -13.08 -15.19 1.87
CA GLN A 320 -11.86 -14.72 1.22
C GLN A 320 -12.20 -13.99 -0.08
N THR A 321 -11.74 -12.75 -0.21
CA THR A 321 -12.03 -11.89 -1.36
C THR A 321 -10.74 -11.36 -2.00
N LYS A 322 -10.57 -11.57 -3.31
CA LYS A 322 -9.49 -10.97 -4.08
C LYS A 322 -9.94 -9.69 -4.76
N VAL A 323 -9.22 -8.59 -4.54
CA VAL A 323 -9.51 -7.30 -5.17
C VAL A 323 -8.29 -6.72 -5.87
N PHE A 324 -8.50 -6.11 -7.03
CA PHE A 324 -7.42 -5.57 -7.87
C PHE A 324 -7.59 -4.06 -8.06
N PHE A 325 -6.47 -3.35 -8.12
CA PHE A 325 -6.41 -1.96 -8.53
C PHE A 325 -5.06 -1.66 -9.18
N SER A 326 -4.96 -0.54 -9.89
CA SER A 326 -3.71 -0.08 -10.50
C SER A 326 -3.31 1.26 -9.91
N THR A 327 -2.00 1.51 -9.86
CA THR A 327 -1.44 2.75 -9.33
C THR A 327 -0.54 3.43 -10.37
N THR A 328 -0.19 4.68 -10.10
CA THR A 328 0.93 5.36 -10.79
C THR A 328 2.25 5.06 -10.07
N ALA A 329 3.36 5.52 -10.63
CA ALA A 329 4.71 5.30 -10.09
C ALA A 329 5.04 6.13 -8.84
N THR A 330 4.36 7.26 -8.68
CA THR A 330 4.63 8.28 -7.66
C THR A 330 3.35 8.65 -6.93
N LEU A 331 3.49 9.21 -5.72
CA LEU A 331 2.36 9.75 -4.95
C LEU A 331 1.58 10.78 -5.82
N PRO A 332 0.24 10.76 -5.84
CA PRO A 332 -0.68 10.04 -4.96
C PRO A 332 -1.09 8.62 -5.43
N TYR A 333 -0.27 7.93 -6.22
CA TYR A 333 -0.51 6.53 -6.63
C TYR A 333 -1.89 6.27 -7.28
N ARG A 334 -2.50 7.31 -7.84
CA ARG A 334 -3.88 7.29 -8.31
C ARG A 334 -3.92 7.21 -9.82
N LYS A 335 -4.64 6.22 -10.34
CA LYS A 335 -5.09 6.18 -11.74
C LYS A 335 -6.48 6.79 -11.84
N LEU A 336 -6.74 7.47 -12.94
CA LEU A 336 -8.11 7.80 -13.36
C LEU A 336 -8.58 6.74 -14.35
N SER A 337 -9.69 6.08 -14.08
CA SER A 337 -10.17 4.97 -14.90
C SER A 337 -11.53 5.26 -15.54
N TYR A 338 -11.68 4.83 -16.78
CA TYR A 338 -12.95 4.82 -17.50
C TYR A 338 -13.27 3.41 -17.97
N ARG A 339 -14.51 2.96 -17.73
CA ARG A 339 -15.09 1.87 -18.50
C ARG A 339 -15.42 2.41 -19.89
N VAL A 340 -14.80 1.81 -20.90
CA VAL A 340 -15.04 2.17 -22.30
C VAL A 340 -15.81 1.05 -22.98
N ASP A 341 -17.05 1.31 -23.37
CA ASP A 341 -17.86 0.38 -24.16
C ASP A 341 -17.81 0.82 -25.64
N MET A 342 -17.25 -0.01 -26.52
CA MET A 342 -17.15 0.24 -27.96
C MET A 342 -17.95 -0.78 -28.78
N VAL A 343 -18.55 -0.33 -29.88
CA VAL A 343 -19.25 -1.19 -30.85
C VAL A 343 -18.60 -1.01 -32.21
N THR A 344 -18.03 -2.07 -32.77
CA THR A 344 -17.31 -2.02 -34.05
C THR A 344 -18.14 -2.57 -35.20
N TRP A 345 -17.89 -2.09 -36.42
CA TRP A 345 -18.48 -2.64 -37.64
C TRP A 345 -17.41 -2.75 -38.72
N ASN A 346 -16.66 -3.84 -38.73
CA ASN A 346 -15.63 -4.07 -39.74
C ASN A 346 -15.95 -5.35 -40.52
N GLN A 347 -15.99 -5.24 -41.84
CA GLN A 347 -16.31 -6.36 -42.73
C GLN A 347 -15.32 -7.52 -42.58
N TYR A 348 -14.06 -7.21 -42.31
CA TYR A 348 -13.01 -8.20 -42.10
C TYR A 348 -12.49 -8.10 -40.66
N LEU A 349 -12.23 -9.25 -40.05
CA LEU A 349 -11.61 -9.32 -38.73
C LEU A 349 -10.26 -8.60 -38.74
N ARG A 350 -10.07 -7.75 -37.74
CA ARG A 350 -8.81 -7.07 -37.44
C ARG A 350 -8.46 -7.27 -35.97
N TRP A 351 -7.16 -7.29 -35.70
CA TRP A 351 -6.61 -7.37 -34.36
C TRP A 351 -5.77 -6.13 -34.10
N GLY A 352 -5.82 -5.58 -32.89
CA GLY A 352 -5.03 -4.41 -32.57
C GLY A 352 -5.10 -3.96 -31.12
N VAL A 353 -4.27 -2.96 -30.83
CA VAL A 353 -4.14 -2.29 -29.53
C VAL A 353 -4.83 -0.94 -29.61
N VAL A 354 -5.62 -0.60 -28.58
CA VAL A 354 -6.33 0.68 -28.51
C VAL A 354 -5.52 1.67 -27.68
N TYR A 355 -5.33 2.86 -28.23
CA TYR A 355 -4.79 4.03 -27.53
C TYR A 355 -5.90 5.08 -27.44
N ILE A 356 -6.07 5.65 -26.26
CA ILE A 356 -7.04 6.70 -26.00
C ILE A 356 -6.31 7.86 -25.36
N ARG A 357 -6.51 9.08 -25.87
CA ARG A 357 -6.03 10.31 -25.26
C ARG A 357 -7.18 11.19 -24.82
N LEU A 358 -7.12 11.69 -23.61
CA LEU A 358 -7.99 12.75 -23.12
C LEU A 358 -7.22 14.06 -23.20
N HIS A 359 -7.84 15.11 -23.72
CA HIS A 359 -7.23 16.43 -23.88
C HIS A 359 -7.96 17.50 -23.08
N SER A 360 -7.19 18.36 -22.43
CA SER A 360 -7.65 19.60 -21.78
C SER A 360 -6.71 20.75 -22.18
N GLY A 361 -7.17 21.62 -23.07
CA GLY A 361 -6.32 22.65 -23.68
C GLY A 361 -5.12 22.03 -24.42
N ARG A 362 -3.90 22.37 -23.98
CA ARG A 362 -2.64 21.83 -24.53
C ARG A 362 -2.18 20.54 -23.83
N ASN A 363 -2.75 20.22 -22.67
CA ASN A 363 -2.37 19.04 -21.90
C ASN A 363 -3.16 17.83 -22.39
N PHE A 364 -2.53 16.65 -22.30
CA PHE A 364 -3.20 15.39 -22.58
C PHE A 364 -2.67 14.30 -21.65
N THR A 365 -3.48 13.26 -21.47
CA THR A 365 -3.07 12.02 -20.82
C THR A 365 -3.51 10.85 -21.70
N GLU A 366 -2.74 9.77 -21.72
CA GLU A 366 -2.92 8.63 -22.61
C GLU A 366 -3.14 7.34 -21.82
N ALA A 367 -4.15 6.57 -22.23
CA ALA A 367 -4.34 5.19 -21.82
C ALA A 367 -3.99 4.27 -22.99
N ARG A 368 -3.10 3.32 -22.73
CA ARG A 368 -2.72 2.25 -23.66
C ARG A 368 -3.33 0.94 -23.17
N ILE A 369 -4.11 0.29 -24.02
CA ILE A 369 -4.85 -0.93 -23.69
C ILE A 369 -4.24 -2.09 -24.50
N ASP A 370 -3.14 -2.65 -23.98
CA ASP A 370 -2.28 -3.59 -24.70
C ASP A 370 -2.00 -4.90 -23.97
N HIS A 371 -2.73 -5.18 -22.88
CA HIS A 371 -2.66 -6.46 -22.17
C HIS A 371 -3.09 -7.65 -23.06
N LYS A 372 -3.84 -7.39 -24.14
CA LYS A 372 -4.27 -8.36 -25.14
C LYS A 372 -4.62 -7.68 -26.46
N LEU A 373 -4.43 -8.37 -27.57
CA LEU A 373 -4.94 -7.90 -28.86
C LEU A 373 -6.47 -7.97 -28.89
N LEU A 374 -7.09 -6.82 -29.18
CA LEU A 374 -8.53 -6.68 -29.28
C LEU A 374 -9.01 -7.08 -30.67
N ARG A 375 -10.18 -7.72 -30.73
CA ARG A 375 -10.85 -8.11 -31.97
C ARG A 375 -11.77 -7.02 -32.43
N PHE A 376 -11.67 -6.67 -33.71
CA PHE A 376 -12.52 -5.71 -34.37
C PHE A 376 -13.17 -6.38 -35.59
N GLU A 377 -14.44 -6.74 -35.48
CA GLU A 377 -15.25 -7.35 -36.54
C GLU A 377 -16.65 -6.71 -36.57
N GLN A 378 -17.57 -7.32 -37.30
CA GLN A 378 -18.90 -6.76 -37.51
C GLN A 378 -19.78 -6.91 -36.25
N TYR A 379 -20.36 -5.80 -35.79
CA TYR A 379 -21.28 -5.72 -34.63
C TYR A 379 -20.71 -6.22 -33.31
N THR A 380 -19.40 -6.12 -33.11
CA THR A 380 -18.74 -6.55 -31.88
C THR A 380 -18.86 -5.48 -30.81
N SER A 381 -19.50 -5.81 -29.68
CA SER A 381 -19.45 -5.01 -28.47
C SER A 381 -18.25 -5.42 -27.64
N THR A 382 -17.39 -4.48 -27.29
CA THR A 382 -16.22 -4.71 -26.45
C THR A 382 -16.20 -3.72 -25.30
N ARG A 383 -16.01 -4.24 -24.09
CA ARG A 383 -15.75 -3.43 -22.90
C ARG A 383 -14.26 -3.40 -22.64
N LEU A 384 -13.75 -2.23 -22.30
CA LEU A 384 -12.35 -2.00 -21.97
C LEU A 384 -12.24 -1.22 -20.66
N LEU A 385 -11.12 -1.40 -19.98
CA LEU A 385 -10.68 -0.53 -18.88
C LEU A 385 -9.58 0.40 -19.42
N ALA A 386 -9.88 1.70 -19.51
CA ALA A 386 -8.90 2.72 -19.89
C ALA A 386 -8.41 3.43 -18.63
N GLN A 387 -7.11 3.35 -18.33
CA GLN A 387 -6.51 3.91 -17.12
C GLN A 387 -5.47 4.96 -17.48
N PHE A 388 -5.60 6.14 -16.87
CA PHE A 388 -4.78 7.32 -17.11
C PHE A 388 -3.98 7.68 -15.86
N ASP A 389 -2.77 8.21 -16.06
CA ASP A 389 -1.89 8.62 -14.96
C ASP A 389 -2.26 9.98 -14.39
N ASP A 390 -2.94 10.81 -15.18
CA ASP A 390 -3.33 12.17 -14.80
C ASP A 390 -4.84 12.35 -14.80
N ASP A 391 -5.33 13.10 -13.81
CA ASP A 391 -6.72 13.49 -13.73
C ASP A 391 -6.96 14.86 -14.39
N LEU A 392 -7.37 14.85 -15.65
CA LEU A 392 -7.74 16.08 -16.35
C LEU A 392 -9.13 16.54 -15.90
N GLN A 393 -9.23 17.74 -15.31
CA GLN A 393 -10.48 18.27 -14.76
C GLN A 393 -11.62 18.36 -15.79
N GLN A 394 -11.31 18.84 -17.01
CA GLN A 394 -12.29 18.98 -18.09
C GLN A 394 -11.76 18.35 -19.38
N VAL A 395 -12.44 17.29 -19.85
CA VAL A 395 -12.11 16.65 -21.13
C VAL A 395 -12.80 17.42 -22.26
N GLN A 396 -12.02 18.14 -23.07
CA GLN A 396 -12.53 18.95 -24.18
C GLN A 396 -12.50 18.20 -25.52
N LYS A 397 -11.58 17.24 -25.65
CA LYS A 397 -11.36 16.45 -26.87
C LYS A 397 -10.83 15.08 -26.48
N ILE A 398 -11.26 14.05 -27.20
CA ILE A 398 -10.77 12.68 -27.07
C ILE A 398 -10.15 12.28 -28.39
N SER A 399 -8.99 11.65 -28.35
CA SER A 399 -8.41 11.00 -29.52
C SER A 399 -8.36 9.49 -29.33
N VAL A 400 -8.63 8.74 -30.40
CA VAL A 400 -8.54 7.29 -30.43
C VAL A 400 -7.64 6.87 -31.58
N ARG A 401 -6.76 5.90 -31.32
CA ARG A 401 -5.93 5.24 -32.33
C ARG A 401 -5.96 3.74 -32.12
N ILE A 402 -6.24 2.98 -33.17
CA ILE A 402 -6.17 1.51 -33.17
C ILE A 402 -4.91 1.11 -33.94
N ASN A 403 -3.94 0.53 -33.25
CA ASN A 403 -2.71 0.04 -33.85
C ASN A 403 -2.83 -1.45 -34.16
N THR A 404 -2.78 -1.82 -35.43
CA THR A 404 -2.91 -3.22 -35.89
C THR A 404 -1.55 -3.89 -36.12
N GLY A 405 -0.44 -3.17 -35.94
CA GLY A 405 0.91 -3.67 -36.22
C GLY A 405 1.26 -3.75 -37.72
N ASN A 406 0.30 -3.51 -38.62
CA ASN A 406 0.53 -3.47 -40.06
C ASN A 406 1.28 -2.20 -40.45
N VAL A 407 2.57 -2.32 -40.81
CA VAL A 407 3.41 -1.20 -41.28
C VAL A 407 3.58 -1.21 -42.80
N ILE A 408 3.37 -2.35 -43.45
CA ILE A 408 3.57 -2.57 -44.89
C ILE A 408 2.22 -2.96 -45.52
N GLY A 409 1.81 -2.27 -46.59
CA GLY A 409 0.56 -2.53 -47.32
C GLY A 409 -0.49 -1.42 -47.19
N PRO A 410 -1.68 -1.59 -47.81
CA PRO A 410 -2.76 -0.61 -47.74
C PRO A 410 -3.33 -0.54 -46.32
N ARG A 411 -3.52 0.67 -45.80
CA ARG A 411 -4.17 0.90 -44.52
C ARG A 411 -5.67 0.69 -44.65
N TYR A 412 -6.23 -0.10 -43.74
CA TYR A 412 -7.68 -0.35 -43.72
C TYR A 412 -8.43 0.65 -42.84
N LYS A 413 -9.67 0.94 -43.22
CA LYS A 413 -10.59 1.72 -42.40
C LYS A 413 -11.23 0.84 -41.33
N ILE A 414 -11.27 1.35 -40.11
CA ILE A 414 -11.95 0.76 -38.96
C ILE A 414 -13.13 1.68 -38.60
N ARG A 415 -14.33 1.12 -38.50
CA ARG A 415 -15.54 1.84 -38.11
C ARG A 415 -15.97 1.47 -36.70
N LEU A 416 -16.13 2.50 -35.86
CA LEU A 416 -16.78 2.40 -34.55
C LEU A 416 -18.17 3.00 -34.67
N LEU A 417 -19.21 2.18 -34.50
CA LEU A 417 -20.60 2.64 -34.49
C LEU A 417 -20.88 3.52 -33.26
N ARG A 418 -20.32 3.12 -32.11
CA ARG A 418 -20.47 3.82 -30.84
C ARG A 418 -19.25 3.60 -29.97
N ILE A 419 -18.85 4.64 -29.23
CA ILE A 419 -17.93 4.54 -28.11
C ILE A 419 -18.48 5.35 -26.93
N ARG A 420 -18.50 4.75 -25.75
CA ARG A 420 -19.01 5.35 -24.50
C ARG A 420 -17.96 5.24 -23.40
N PHE A 421 -17.71 6.35 -22.73
CA PHE A 421 -16.79 6.46 -21.59
C PHE A 421 -17.61 6.68 -20.31
N THR A 422 -17.50 5.76 -19.36
CA THR A 422 -18.11 5.85 -18.02
C THR A 422 -16.99 6.03 -16.99
N PRO A 423 -16.91 7.15 -16.27
CA PRO A 423 -15.92 7.34 -15.21
C PRO A 423 -16.17 6.37 -14.05
N LEU A 424 -15.11 5.80 -13.47
CA LEU A 424 -15.23 4.84 -12.36
C LEU A 424 -15.03 5.51 -10.99
N GLU A 425 -13.98 6.29 -10.82
CA GLU A 425 -13.65 6.93 -9.54
C GLU A 425 -14.40 8.26 -9.32
N ARG A 426 -14.97 8.84 -10.39
CA ARG A 426 -15.68 10.13 -10.40
C ARG A 426 -17.08 10.02 -11.02
N PRO A 427 -18.04 9.37 -10.34
CA PRO A 427 -19.38 9.14 -10.89
C PRO A 427 -20.17 10.44 -11.12
N GLU A 428 -19.76 11.56 -10.52
CA GLU A 428 -20.32 12.88 -10.76
C GLU A 428 -20.00 13.44 -12.16
N ARG A 429 -18.97 12.91 -12.83
CA ARG A 429 -18.61 13.34 -14.19
C ARG A 429 -19.61 12.80 -15.21
N PRO A 430 -19.98 13.61 -16.22
CA PRO A 430 -20.93 13.18 -17.24
C PRO A 430 -20.38 12.03 -18.08
N LEU A 431 -21.28 11.12 -18.47
CA LEU A 431 -20.97 10.09 -19.46
C LEU A 431 -20.65 10.75 -20.80
N MET A 432 -19.57 10.31 -21.44
CA MET A 432 -19.12 10.85 -22.73
C MET A 432 -19.31 9.81 -23.83
N CYS A 433 -19.94 10.19 -24.93
CA CYS A 433 -20.23 9.34 -26.07
C CYS A 433 -19.77 9.96 -27.39
N ARG A 434 -19.51 9.09 -28.36
CA ARG A 434 -19.39 9.46 -29.77
C ARG A 434 -19.95 8.33 -30.64
N PHE A 435 -20.53 8.71 -31.77
CA PHE A 435 -21.14 7.80 -32.73
C PHE A 435 -20.45 7.93 -34.08
N ASP A 436 -20.49 6.83 -34.84
CA ASP A 436 -20.03 6.71 -36.21
C ASP A 436 -18.67 7.36 -36.49
N ILE A 437 -17.62 6.77 -35.88
CA ILE A 437 -16.23 7.16 -36.11
C ILE A 437 -15.65 6.23 -37.17
N ILE A 438 -15.12 6.81 -38.24
CA ILE A 438 -14.31 6.10 -39.23
C ILE A 438 -12.87 6.57 -39.05
N MET A 439 -11.96 5.61 -38.83
CA MET A 439 -10.53 5.87 -38.70
C MET A 439 -9.74 4.95 -39.62
N GLU A 440 -8.62 5.43 -40.15
CA GLU A 440 -7.64 4.54 -40.76
C GLU A 440 -6.80 3.88 -39.67
N GLU A 441 -6.48 2.59 -39.82
CA GLU A 441 -5.62 1.89 -38.88
C GLU A 441 -4.28 2.62 -38.70
N ASN A 442 -3.74 2.58 -37.49
CA ASN A 442 -2.54 3.29 -37.06
C ASN A 442 -2.61 4.83 -37.10
N MET A 443 -3.74 5.43 -37.51
CA MET A 443 -3.98 6.87 -37.47
C MET A 443 -4.80 7.28 -36.26
N GLU A 444 -4.49 8.45 -35.72
CA GLU A 444 -5.22 9.05 -34.61
C GLU A 444 -6.41 9.85 -35.13
N VAL A 445 -7.60 9.58 -34.60
CA VAL A 445 -8.81 10.36 -34.88
C VAL A 445 -9.27 11.06 -33.60
N ALA A 446 -9.39 12.38 -33.67
CA ALA A 446 -9.83 13.21 -32.58
C ALA A 446 -11.28 13.68 -32.76
N PHE A 447 -12.04 13.72 -31.67
CA PHE A 447 -13.41 14.19 -31.65
C PHE A 447 -13.73 14.91 -30.34
N ARG A 448 -14.75 15.76 -30.37
CA ARG A 448 -15.34 16.31 -29.14
C ARG A 448 -16.33 15.29 -28.57
N PRO A 449 -16.22 14.91 -27.28
CA PRO A 449 -17.20 14.03 -26.66
C PRO A 449 -18.57 14.73 -26.58
N LEU A 450 -19.63 13.97 -26.77
CA LEU A 450 -21.00 14.41 -26.55
C LEU A 450 -21.52 13.81 -25.23
N PRO A 451 -22.41 14.47 -24.50
CA PRO A 451 -23.14 13.81 -23.40
C PRO A 451 -23.87 12.57 -23.93
N CYS A 452 -23.79 11.45 -23.20
CA CYS A 452 -24.60 10.28 -23.52
C CYS A 452 -26.06 10.50 -23.06
N ASP A 453 -27.03 10.17 -23.91
CA ASP A 453 -28.43 10.07 -23.47
C ASP A 453 -28.57 8.82 -22.56
N SER A 454 -29.27 8.95 -21.43
CA SER A 454 -29.45 7.86 -20.47
C SER A 454 -30.44 6.79 -20.94
N ARG A 455 -31.14 7.03 -22.07
CA ARG A 455 -32.22 6.18 -22.60
C ARG A 455 -31.85 5.33 -23.83
N LEU A 456 -30.58 5.32 -24.28
CA LEU A 456 -30.12 4.63 -25.51
C LEU A 456 -28.90 3.71 -25.33
#